data_AF-N1V4H4-F1
#
_entry.id   AF-N1V4H4-F1
#
_cell.length_a   1.000
_cell.length_b   1.000
_cell.length_c   1.000
_cell.angle_alpha   90.00
_cell.angle_beta   90.00
_cell.angle_gamma   90.00
#
_symmetry.space_group_name_H-M   'P 1'
#
loop_
_entity.id
_entity.type
_entity.pdbx_description
1 polymer ?
#
loop_
_entity_poly.entity_id
_entity_poly.type
_entity_poly.pdbx_seq_one_letter_code
_entity_poly.pdbx_strand_id
1 'polypeptide(L)' 'KTAAGVLGGGGGGKDDVAQGGGQDATKIDDALSAIVAAVANRG' A
#
# COMPACT_ATOMS: atom_id res chain seq x y z
N LYS A 1 -4.88 0.33 -1.05
CA LYS A 1 -4.34 -0.08 -2.38
C LYS A 1 -3.12 0.72 -2.84
N THR A 2 -2.81 1.89 -2.26
CA THR A 2 -1.61 2.69 -2.59
C THR A 2 -0.31 1.88 -2.57
N ALA A 3 0.06 1.27 -1.44
CA ALA A 3 1.28 0.47 -1.34
C ALA A 3 1.30 -0.75 -2.27
N ALA A 4 0.20 -1.50 -2.37
CA ALA A 4 0.12 -2.66 -3.26
C ALA A 4 0.42 -2.28 -4.73
N GLY A 5 -0.10 -1.15 -5.21
CA GLY A 5 0.20 -0.64 -6.55
C GLY A 5 1.67 -0.30 -6.74
N VAL A 6 2.29 0.35 -5.75
CA VAL A 6 3.74 0.67 -5.78
C VAL A 6 4.59 -0.60 -5.83
N LEU A 7 4.22 -1.63 -5.08
CA LEU A 7 4.88 -2.95 -5.08
C LEU A 7 4.59 -3.78 -6.35
N GLY A 8 3.80 -3.27 -7.29
CA GLY A 8 3.41 -3.99 -8.51
C GLY A 8 2.44 -5.15 -8.26
N GLY A 9 1.57 -5.01 -7.27
CA GLY A 9 0.57 -6.03 -6.91
C GLY A 9 -0.79 -5.46 -6.52
N GLY A 10 -1.60 -6.33 -5.91
CA GLY A 10 -3.00 -6.08 -5.59
C GLY A 10 -3.28 -6.16 -4.10
N GLY A 11 -4.53 -5.88 -3.73
CA GLY A 11 -5.01 -6.05 -2.37
C GLY A 11 -6.51 -6.29 -2.35
N GLY A 12 -6.97 -6.98 -1.31
CA GLY A 12 -8.37 -7.35 -1.09
C GLY A 12 -8.65 -7.42 0.40
N GLY A 13 -9.91 -7.41 0.79
CA GLY A 13 -10.30 -7.35 2.19
C GLY A 13 -11.80 -7.44 2.39
N LYS A 14 -12.18 -7.65 3.63
CA LYS A 14 -13.52 -7.44 4.16
C LYS A 14 -13.61 -6.03 4.76
N ASP A 15 -14.74 -5.70 5.35
CA ASP A 15 -14.99 -4.38 5.92
C ASP A 15 -14.05 -4.04 7.08
N ASP A 16 -13.61 -5.05 7.84
CA ASP A 16 -12.77 -4.92 9.04
C ASP A 16 -11.28 -5.18 8.79
N VAL A 17 -10.96 -6.00 7.80
CA VAL A 17 -9.59 -6.43 7.49
C VAL A 17 -9.32 -6.30 6.00
N ALA A 18 -8.17 -5.72 5.67
CA ALA A 18 -7.63 -5.71 4.32
C ALA A 18 -6.17 -6.18 4.29
N GLN A 19 -5.81 -6.86 3.21
CA GLN A 19 -4.44 -7.22 2.87
C GLN A 19 -4.03 -6.59 1.54
N GLY A 20 -2.73 -6.40 1.35
CA GLY A 20 -2.14 -5.98 0.09
C GLY A 20 -0.68 -6.39 0.02
N GLY A 21 -0.16 -6.50 -1.19
CA GLY A 21 1.24 -6.86 -1.44
C GLY A 21 1.62 -6.64 -2.89
N GLY A 22 2.82 -7.10 -3.27
CA GLY A 22 3.30 -7.04 -4.64
C GLY A 22 4.59 -7.81 -4.84
N GLN A 23 5.03 -7.86 -6.09
CA GLN A 23 6.13 -8.71 -6.55
C GLN A 23 7.50 -8.05 -6.33
N ASP A 24 7.52 -6.72 -6.25
CA ASP A 24 8.77 -5.95 -6.17
C ASP A 24 9.07 -5.54 -4.73
N ALA A 25 9.80 -6.40 -4.01
CA ALA A 25 10.21 -6.14 -2.63
C ALA A 25 11.20 -4.97 -2.50
N THR A 26 11.86 -4.55 -3.59
CA THR A 26 12.82 -3.44 -3.55
C THR A 26 12.14 -2.08 -3.34
N LYS A 27 10.82 -2.01 -3.55
CA LYS A 27 10.00 -0.79 -3.42
C LYS A 27 9.29 -0.65 -2.07
N ILE A 28 9.69 -1.42 -1.06
CA ILE A 28 9.07 -1.35 0.28
C ILE A 28 9.16 0.06 0.87
N ASP A 29 10.30 0.72 0.75
CA ASP A 29 10.49 2.07 1.30
C ASP A 29 9.59 3.11 0.61
N ASP A 30 9.50 3.05 -0.72
CA ASP A 30 8.60 3.89 -1.52
C ASP A 30 7.13 3.65 -1.15
N ALA A 31 6.75 2.37 -1.00
CA ALA A 31 5.40 1.98 -0.63
C ALA A 31 5.01 2.49 0.77
N LEU A 32 5.94 2.45 1.73
CA LEU A 32 5.73 2.98 3.07
C LEU A 32 5.60 4.51 3.05
N SER A 33 6.49 5.21 2.34
CA SER A 33 6.43 6.66 2.17
C SER A 33 5.09 7.11 1.57
N ALA A 34 4.60 6.39 0.56
CA ALA A 34 3.31 6.66 -0.06
C ALA A 34 2.12 6.45 0.90
N ILE A 35 2.19 5.47 1.82
CA ILE A 35 1.17 5.29 2.86
C ILE A 35 1.16 6.49 3.81
N VAL A 36 2.34 6.89 4.31
CA VAL A 36 2.46 8.02 5.26
C VAL A 36 1.87 9.28 4.65
N ALA A 37 2.24 9.61 3.40
CA ALA A 37 1.68 10.75 2.69
C ALA A 37 0.16 10.65 2.52
N ALA A 38 -0.36 9.47 2.17
CA ALA A 38 -1.80 9.27 2.00
C ALA A 38 -2.59 9.43 3.30
N VAL A 39 -2.02 9.05 4.45
CA VAL A 39 -2.64 9.26 5.77
C VAL A 39 -2.58 10.73 6.16
N ALA A 40 -1.42 11.38 5.99
CA ALA A 40 -1.24 12.81 6.29
C ALA A 40 -2.18 13.70 5.48
N ASN A 41 -2.46 13.32 4.23
CA ASN A 41 -3.34 14.06 3.32
C ASN A 41 -4.83 13.71 3.46
N ARG A 42 -5.21 12.82 4.39
CA ARG A 42 -6.60 12.39 4.58
C ARG A 42 -7.38 13.32 5.54
N GLY A 43 -6.96 14.58 5.66
CA GLY A 43 -7.67 15.62 6.40
C GLY A 43 -9.03 15.94 5.78
#